data_AF-A0A0C4EJR8-F1
#
_entry.id   AF-A0A0C4EJR8-F1
#
_cell.length_a   1.000
_cell.length_b   1.000
_cell.length_c   1.000
_cell.angle_alpha   90.00
_cell.angle_beta   90.00
_cell.angle_gamma   90.00
#
_symmetry.space_group_name_H-M   'P 1'
#
loop_
_entity.id
_entity.type
_entity.pdbx_description
1 polymer ?
#
loop_
_entity_poly.entity_id
_entity_poly.type
_entity_poly.pdbx_seq_one_letter_code
_entity_poly.pdbx_strand_id
1 'polypeptide(L)'
;MSTSQSVQTFGKKKTATAVAFCKDGKGLIRINGTPIALVQPEILRYKVYEPILIAGADAFSKLDIRVRVTGGGHTSQVYAIRQALAKAVVAFYAKYYGKTPLGSYMHHPFPFCQRNLLANHPAPQTLPPLSLSEKCSFSTTEPSSSLTPDGWNPRNLVERVPVPASRNR
;
A
#
# COMPACT_ATOMS: atom_id res chain seq x y z
N MET A 1 32.33 -21.86 -13.56
CA MET A 1 31.15 -21.37 -12.80
C MET A 1 30.47 -20.30 -13.64
N SER A 2 29.46 -20.63 -14.43
CA SER A 2 28.72 -19.61 -15.18
C SER A 2 27.94 -18.74 -14.19
N THR A 3 28.37 -17.50 -14.01
CA THR A 3 27.76 -16.55 -13.09
C THR A 3 26.45 -16.03 -13.69
N SER A 4 25.33 -16.68 -13.35
CA SER A 4 24.00 -16.24 -13.79
C SER A 4 23.69 -14.82 -13.30
N GLN A 5 23.19 -13.98 -14.22
CA GLN A 5 22.86 -12.59 -13.91
C GLN A 5 21.67 -12.56 -12.95
N SER A 6 21.91 -12.07 -11.74
CA SER A 6 20.88 -12.06 -10.71
C SER A 6 20.98 -10.84 -9.80
N VAL A 7 19.79 -10.43 -9.34
CA VAL A 7 19.61 -9.32 -8.40
C VAL A 7 18.57 -9.74 -7.37
N GLN A 8 18.86 -9.43 -6.12
CA GLN A 8 17.93 -9.59 -5.01
C GLN A 8 17.50 -8.21 -4.51
N THR A 9 16.21 -8.01 -4.32
CA THR A 9 15.65 -6.76 -3.79
C THR A 9 14.63 -7.02 -2.69
N PHE A 10 14.40 -5.99 -1.88
CA PHE A 10 13.54 -6.04 -0.72
C PHE A 10 12.46 -4.96 -0.78
N GLY A 11 11.22 -5.36 -0.51
CA GLY A 11 10.07 -4.49 -0.25
C GLY A 11 9.61 -4.68 1.18
N LYS A 12 9.32 -3.59 1.90
CA LYS A 12 8.85 -3.66 3.29
C LYS A 12 7.65 -2.74 3.45
N LYS A 13 6.58 -3.25 4.05
CA LYS A 13 5.41 -2.44 4.40
C LYS A 13 4.82 -2.89 5.73
N LYS A 14 4.77 -1.97 6.70
CA LYS A 14 4.41 -2.29 8.09
C LYS A 14 5.28 -3.46 8.59
N THR A 15 4.69 -4.58 8.95
CA THR A 15 5.37 -5.82 9.36
C THR A 15 5.59 -6.82 8.22
N ALA A 16 5.05 -6.56 7.02
CA ALA A 16 5.22 -7.44 5.86
C ALA A 16 6.55 -7.18 5.15
N THR A 17 7.27 -8.26 4.85
CA THR A 17 8.54 -8.22 4.11
C THR A 17 8.41 -9.07 2.85
N ALA A 18 8.77 -8.50 1.71
CA ALA A 18 8.82 -9.16 0.41
C ALA A 18 10.26 -9.19 -0.11
N VAL A 19 10.72 -10.36 -0.52
CA VAL A 19 12.02 -10.59 -1.13
C VAL A 19 11.80 -10.99 -2.58
N ALA A 20 12.31 -10.21 -3.51
CA ALA A 20 12.24 -10.52 -4.94
C ALA A 20 13.62 -10.92 -5.46
N PHE A 21 13.66 -12.08 -6.10
CA PHE A 21 14.82 -12.57 -6.84
C PHE A 21 14.55 -12.42 -8.33
N CYS A 22 15.37 -11.62 -8.99
CA CYS A 22 15.32 -11.42 -10.43
C CYS A 22 16.47 -12.13 -11.09
N LYS A 23 16.16 -12.81 -12.19
CA LYS A 23 17.10 -13.45 -13.09
C LYS A 23 16.76 -13.09 -14.52
N ASP A 24 17.74 -13.22 -15.41
CA ASP A 24 17.50 -13.26 -16.85
C ASP A 24 16.61 -14.45 -17.20
N GLY A 25 15.57 -14.23 -18.01
CA GLY A 25 14.55 -15.26 -18.25
C GLY A 25 13.50 -14.89 -19.28
N LYS A 26 12.34 -15.55 -19.21
CA LYS A 26 11.26 -15.53 -20.21
C LYS A 26 10.03 -14.71 -19.79
N GLY A 27 10.09 -13.97 -18.69
CA GLY A 27 8.96 -13.16 -18.20
C GLY A 27 8.06 -13.88 -17.19
N LEU A 28 8.56 -14.92 -16.52
CA LEU A 28 7.81 -15.68 -15.53
C LEU A 28 7.83 -14.97 -14.18
N ILE A 29 6.66 -14.46 -13.76
CA ILE A 29 6.47 -13.81 -12.46
C ILE A 29 5.69 -14.74 -11.53
N ARG A 30 6.31 -15.12 -10.40
CA ARG A 30 5.70 -15.98 -9.38
C ARG A 30 5.80 -15.34 -7.99
N ILE A 31 4.70 -15.40 -7.24
CA ILE A 31 4.58 -14.92 -5.86
C ILE A 31 4.22 -16.11 -4.99
N ASN A 32 5.10 -16.48 -4.05
CA ASN A 32 4.94 -17.65 -3.17
C ASN A 32 4.65 -18.97 -3.93
N GLY A 33 5.17 -19.10 -5.15
CA GLY A 33 4.93 -20.28 -6.00
C GLY A 33 3.73 -20.17 -6.94
N THR A 34 2.83 -19.22 -6.68
CA THR A 34 1.62 -18.97 -7.47
C THR A 34 1.88 -17.90 -8.54
N PRO A 35 1.31 -18.00 -9.76
CA PRO A 35 1.44 -16.94 -10.76
C PRO A 35 0.72 -15.66 -10.33
N ILE A 36 1.19 -14.51 -10.83
CA ILE A 36 0.67 -13.18 -10.48
C ILE A 36 -0.85 -13.01 -10.69
N ALA A 37 -1.43 -13.71 -11.68
CA ALA A 37 -2.86 -13.66 -11.96
C ALA A 37 -3.74 -14.22 -10.84
N LEU A 38 -3.20 -15.14 -10.03
CA LEU A 38 -3.95 -15.84 -8.98
C LEU A 38 -3.65 -15.28 -7.58
N VAL A 39 -3.07 -14.08 -7.47
CA VAL A 39 -2.82 -13.43 -6.18
C VAL A 39 -4.13 -13.14 -5.48
N GLN A 40 -4.25 -13.51 -4.20
CA GLN A 40 -5.40 -13.17 -3.37
C GLN A 40 -5.04 -11.99 -2.44
N PRO A 41 -5.99 -11.08 -2.13
CA PRO A 41 -7.37 -10.99 -2.61
C PRO A 41 -7.50 -10.37 -4.01
N GLU A 42 -8.55 -10.75 -4.74
CA GLU A 42 -8.76 -10.31 -6.13
C GLU A 42 -8.86 -8.79 -6.26
N ILE A 43 -9.51 -8.15 -5.29
CA ILE A 43 -9.68 -6.70 -5.24
C ILE A 43 -8.34 -5.97 -5.20
N LEU A 44 -7.24 -6.56 -4.74
CA LEU A 44 -5.94 -5.86 -4.67
C LEU A 44 -4.99 -6.25 -5.81
N ARG A 45 -5.41 -7.12 -6.74
CA ARG A 45 -4.58 -7.57 -7.87
C ARG A 45 -4.09 -6.40 -8.72
N TYR A 46 -4.94 -5.41 -8.99
CA TYR A 46 -4.59 -4.26 -9.81
C TYR A 46 -3.38 -3.48 -9.25
N LYS A 47 -3.20 -3.44 -7.93
CA LYS A 47 -2.04 -2.81 -7.29
C LYS A 47 -0.72 -3.52 -7.58
N VAL A 48 -0.75 -4.84 -7.79
CA VAL A 48 0.45 -5.61 -8.13
C VAL A 48 0.86 -5.38 -9.59
N TYR A 49 -0.11 -5.12 -10.47
CA TYR A 49 0.13 -4.87 -11.91
C TYR A 49 0.62 -3.47 -12.24
N GLU A 50 0.37 -2.47 -11.39
CA GLU A 50 0.86 -1.09 -11.61
C GLU A 50 2.35 -1.00 -12.03
N PRO A 51 3.33 -1.64 -11.34
CA PRO A 51 4.73 -1.59 -11.78
C PRO A 51 4.97 -2.23 -13.15
N ILE A 52 4.15 -3.20 -13.54
CA ILE A 52 4.24 -3.86 -14.85
C ILE A 52 3.76 -2.91 -15.95
N LEU A 53 2.63 -2.25 -15.70
CA LEU A 53 2.06 -1.27 -16.63
C LEU A 53 2.97 -0.05 -16.81
N ILE A 54 3.63 0.40 -15.75
CA ILE A 54 4.51 1.58 -15.79
C ILE A 54 5.82 1.29 -16.51
N ALA A 55 6.46 0.15 -16.26
CA ALA A 55 7.73 -0.18 -16.90
C ALA A 55 7.58 -0.77 -18.32
N GLY A 56 6.35 -1.13 -18.71
CA GLY A 56 6.05 -1.70 -20.02
C GLY A 56 6.34 -3.20 -20.09
N ALA A 57 5.58 -3.92 -20.93
CA ALA A 57 5.68 -5.37 -21.06
C ALA A 57 7.09 -5.82 -21.52
N ASP A 58 7.76 -5.01 -22.36
CA ASP A 58 9.07 -5.31 -22.92
C ASP A 58 10.17 -5.46 -21.86
N ALA A 59 10.03 -4.74 -20.74
CA ALA A 59 10.97 -4.83 -19.64
C ALA A 59 10.85 -6.15 -18.87
N PHE A 60 9.64 -6.69 -18.77
CA PHE A 60 9.39 -7.94 -18.04
C PHE A 60 9.59 -9.19 -18.90
N SER A 61 9.40 -9.12 -20.21
CA SER A 61 9.58 -10.27 -21.12
C SER A 61 10.97 -10.91 -21.04
N LYS A 62 11.99 -10.16 -20.59
CA LYS A 62 13.38 -10.60 -20.46
C LYS A 62 13.77 -11.05 -19.04
N LEU A 63 12.86 -10.93 -18.07
CA LEU A 63 13.15 -11.10 -16.64
C LEU A 63 12.25 -12.16 -16.02
N ASP A 64 12.85 -13.11 -15.31
CA ASP A 64 12.13 -14.04 -14.45
C ASP A 64 12.22 -13.57 -12.99
N ILE A 65 11.05 -13.39 -12.36
CA ILE A 65 10.94 -12.82 -11.02
C ILE A 65 10.26 -13.80 -10.07
N ARG A 66 10.95 -14.16 -8.99
CA ARG A 66 10.41 -14.97 -7.90
C ARG A 66 10.31 -14.13 -6.63
N VAL A 67 9.10 -13.95 -6.14
CA VAL A 67 8.83 -13.17 -4.93
C VAL A 67 8.42 -14.11 -3.80
N ARG A 68 9.06 -13.94 -2.64
CA ARG A 68 8.67 -14.56 -1.37
C ARG A 68 8.22 -13.48 -0.41
N VAL A 69 7.08 -13.70 0.26
CA VAL A 69 6.52 -12.72 1.19
C VAL A 69 6.25 -13.37 2.53
N THR A 70 6.65 -12.70 3.60
CA THR A 70 6.44 -13.16 4.98
C THR A 70 5.91 -12.02 5.86
N GLY A 71 5.07 -12.39 6.84
CA GLY A 71 4.51 -11.47 7.84
C GLY A 71 3.39 -10.55 7.33
N GLY A 72 2.79 -9.80 8.25
CA GLY A 72 1.71 -8.85 8.00
C GLY A 72 0.39 -9.47 7.52
N GLY A 73 -0.55 -8.62 7.09
CA GLY A 73 -1.81 -9.03 6.45
C GLY A 73 -1.81 -8.84 4.92
N HIS A 74 -2.84 -9.36 4.25
CA HIS A 74 -3.00 -9.33 2.79
C HIS A 74 -2.70 -7.98 2.15
N THR A 75 -3.28 -6.91 2.68
CA THR A 75 -3.10 -5.55 2.16
C THR A 75 -1.64 -5.10 2.23
N SER A 76 -0.99 -5.27 3.39
CA SER A 76 0.43 -4.91 3.54
C SER A 76 1.36 -5.73 2.66
N GLN A 77 1.05 -7.02 2.46
CA GLN A 77 1.83 -7.90 1.60
C GLN A 77 1.78 -7.46 0.14
N VAL A 78 0.60 -7.10 -0.38
CA VAL A 78 0.45 -6.58 -1.75
C VAL A 78 1.29 -5.33 -1.98
N TYR A 79 1.29 -4.39 -1.03
CA TYR A 79 2.11 -3.19 -1.14
C TYR A 79 3.62 -3.49 -1.04
N ALA A 80 4.03 -4.48 -0.25
CA ALA A 80 5.42 -4.92 -0.19
C ALA A 80 5.86 -5.61 -1.50
N ILE A 81 5.00 -6.42 -2.12
CA ILE A 81 5.25 -7.04 -3.43
C ILE A 81 5.43 -5.96 -4.50
N ARG A 82 4.49 -5.01 -4.56
CA ARG A 82 4.54 -3.88 -5.50
C ARG A 82 5.87 -3.13 -5.43
N GLN A 83 6.34 -2.87 -4.20
CA GLN A 83 7.65 -2.28 -3.94
C GLN A 83 8.81 -3.12 -4.44
N ALA A 84 8.81 -4.41 -4.09
CA ALA A 84 9.88 -5.32 -4.44
C ALA A 84 10.01 -5.42 -5.96
N LEU A 85 8.90 -5.56 -6.70
CA LEU A 85 8.87 -5.63 -8.16
C LEU A 85 9.47 -4.37 -8.82
N ALA A 86 9.04 -3.18 -8.39
CA ALA A 86 9.56 -1.92 -8.94
C ALA A 86 11.08 -1.79 -8.74
N LYS A 87 11.56 -2.08 -7.52
CA LYS A 87 13.00 -2.03 -7.19
C LYS A 87 13.79 -3.09 -7.96
N ALA A 88 13.24 -4.28 -8.11
CA ALA A 88 13.83 -5.40 -8.82
C ALA A 88 14.21 -5.03 -10.25
N VAL A 89 13.26 -4.44 -10.98
CA VAL A 89 13.45 -4.03 -12.38
C VAL A 89 14.54 -2.95 -12.46
N VAL A 90 14.39 -1.88 -11.68
CA VAL A 90 15.35 -0.76 -11.69
C VAL A 90 16.77 -1.24 -11.35
N ALA A 91 16.92 -2.09 -10.34
CA ALA A 91 18.23 -2.60 -9.92
C ALA A 91 18.85 -3.55 -10.96
N PHE A 92 18.06 -4.36 -11.66
CA PHE A 92 18.55 -5.22 -12.73
C PHE A 92 19.07 -4.41 -13.92
N TYR A 93 18.28 -3.41 -14.36
CA TYR A 93 18.70 -2.53 -15.46
C TYR A 93 19.92 -1.68 -15.10
N ALA A 94 19.98 -1.16 -13.87
CA ALA A 94 21.13 -0.40 -13.40
C ALA A 94 22.43 -1.22 -13.39
N LYS A 95 22.35 -2.52 -13.05
CA LYS A 95 23.52 -3.40 -12.94
C LYS A 95 24.00 -3.93 -14.29
N TYR A 96 23.09 -4.30 -15.19
CA TYR A 96 23.44 -5.04 -16.42
C TYR A 96 23.30 -4.23 -17.72
N TYR A 97 22.47 -3.20 -17.76
CA TYR A 97 22.18 -2.40 -18.97
C TYR A 97 22.63 -0.94 -18.81
N GLY A 98 23.79 -0.75 -18.17
CA GLY A 98 24.34 0.54 -17.73
C GLY A 98 23.97 1.75 -18.62
N LYS A 99 23.32 2.74 -18.01
CA LYS A 99 22.99 4.08 -18.55
C LYS A 99 22.42 4.09 -19.98
N THR A 100 21.38 3.31 -20.27
CA THR A 100 20.44 3.72 -21.33
C THR A 100 19.85 5.09 -21.01
N PRO A 101 19.53 5.97 -21.99
CA PRO A 101 18.77 7.21 -21.75
C PRO A 101 17.36 6.94 -21.16
N LEU A 102 16.88 5.69 -21.25
CA LEU A 102 15.73 5.17 -20.49
C LEU A 102 15.95 5.15 -18.97
N GLY A 103 17.21 5.13 -18.51
CA GLY A 103 17.59 5.32 -17.11
C GLY A 103 17.22 6.70 -16.60
N SER A 104 17.21 7.73 -17.46
CA SER A 104 16.73 9.07 -17.14
C SER A 104 15.21 9.12 -16.99
N TYR A 105 14.47 8.35 -17.80
CA TYR A 105 13.01 8.20 -17.70
C TYR A 105 12.56 7.26 -16.59
N MET A 106 13.44 6.39 -16.07
CA MET A 106 13.22 5.56 -14.87
C MET A 106 13.71 6.20 -13.57
N HIS A 107 14.55 7.24 -13.64
CA HIS A 107 14.93 8.05 -12.48
C HIS A 107 13.78 8.98 -12.01
N HIS A 108 12.81 9.27 -12.89
CA HIS A 108 11.70 10.19 -12.64
C HIS A 108 10.22 9.69 -12.84
N PRO A 109 9.85 8.40 -13.03
CA PRO A 109 8.45 7.99 -13.08
C PRO A 109 7.90 7.60 -11.70
N PHE A 110 8.74 7.53 -10.66
CA PHE A 110 8.33 7.16 -9.31
C PHE A 110 8.08 8.30 -8.29
N PRO A 111 8.00 9.62 -8.62
CA PRO A 111 7.57 10.59 -7.62
C PRO A 111 6.06 10.46 -7.33
N PHE A 112 5.28 9.87 -8.25
CA PHE A 112 3.82 9.80 -8.13
C PHE A 112 3.30 8.49 -7.52
N CYS A 113 3.96 7.36 -7.75
CA CYS A 113 3.64 6.08 -7.11
C CYS A 113 4.26 6.00 -5.71
N GLN A 114 3.64 6.74 -4.79
CA GLN A 114 3.85 6.78 -3.34
C GLN A 114 5.11 7.51 -2.85
N ARG A 115 4.87 8.72 -2.32
CA ARG A 115 5.59 9.38 -1.21
C ARG A 115 5.68 8.52 0.08
N ASN A 116 5.36 7.23 -0.01
CA ASN A 116 5.25 6.24 1.06
C ASN A 116 5.90 4.89 0.63
N LEU A 117 6.74 4.92 -0.42
CA LEU A 117 7.38 3.75 -1.04
C LEU A 117 8.90 3.63 -0.80
N LEU A 118 9.59 4.76 -0.61
CA LEU A 118 11.05 4.82 -0.43
C LEU A 118 11.46 5.07 1.02
N ALA A 119 10.67 5.86 1.76
CA ALA A 119 10.82 5.93 3.20
C ALA A 119 10.13 4.72 3.83
N ASN A 120 10.92 3.74 4.26
CA ASN A 120 10.48 2.79 5.28
C ASN A 120 10.29 3.58 6.58
N HIS A 121 9.25 4.40 6.67
CA HIS A 121 8.88 4.98 7.95
C HIS A 121 8.34 3.80 8.78
N PRO A 122 9.04 3.33 9.82
CA PRO A 122 8.43 2.40 10.73
C PRO A 122 7.15 3.08 11.22
N ALA A 123 6.01 2.39 11.11
CA ALA A 123 4.87 2.81 11.90
C ALA A 123 5.36 2.85 13.36
N PRO A 124 5.09 3.91 14.14
CA PRO A 124 5.46 3.92 15.54
C PRO A 124 4.74 2.74 16.22
N GLN A 125 5.48 1.65 16.44
CA GLN A 125 5.02 0.50 17.17
C GLN A 125 5.35 0.75 18.63
N THR A 126 4.44 1.43 19.32
CA THR A 126 4.07 1.25 20.74
C THR A 126 3.24 2.46 21.13
N LEU A 127 1.91 2.32 21.16
CA LEU A 127 1.22 2.89 22.31
C LEU A 127 1.55 1.92 23.45
N PRO A 128 2.05 2.40 24.61
CA PRO A 128 2.17 1.54 25.77
C PRO A 128 0.79 0.92 26.06
N PRO A 129 0.70 -0.32 26.56
CA PRO A 129 -0.55 -0.77 27.14
C PRO A 129 -0.93 0.26 28.21
N LEU A 130 -2.06 0.94 28.05
CA LEU A 130 -2.64 1.69 29.15
C LEU A 130 -2.87 0.65 30.25
N SER A 131 -2.05 0.72 31.29
CA SER A 131 -2.30 0.02 32.54
C SER A 131 -3.71 0.40 32.97
N LEU A 132 -4.58 -0.61 33.10
CA LEU A 132 -5.99 -0.46 33.45
C LEU A 132 -6.18 -0.07 34.94
N SER A 133 -5.21 0.63 35.54
CA SER A 133 -5.13 0.83 37.00
C SER A 133 -4.97 2.27 37.46
N GLU A 134 -5.04 3.27 36.57
CA GLU A 134 -5.06 4.67 37.03
C GLU A 134 -6.35 5.38 36.61
N LYS A 135 -7.25 5.42 37.60
CA LYS A 135 -8.23 6.48 37.90
C LYS A 135 -9.56 6.42 37.14
N CYS A 136 -10.33 5.36 37.40
CA CYS A 136 -11.77 5.51 37.67
C CYS A 136 -11.95 5.80 39.18
N SER A 137 -11.52 6.97 39.60
CA SER A 137 -11.94 7.57 40.87
C SER A 137 -12.17 9.05 40.57
N PHE A 138 -13.21 9.30 39.77
CA PHE A 138 -13.79 10.63 39.68
C PHE A 138 -14.66 10.79 40.92
N SER A 139 -14.09 11.44 41.92
CA SER A 139 -14.77 11.88 43.12
C SER A 139 -16.01 12.66 42.74
N THR A 140 -17.13 12.29 43.37
CA THR A 140 -18.36 13.06 43.45
C THR A 140 -18.03 14.44 43.99
N THR A 141 -18.10 15.46 43.15
CA THR A 141 -18.26 16.83 43.62
C THR A 141 -19.42 17.43 42.84
N GLU A 142 -20.53 17.60 43.55
CA GLU A 142 -21.70 18.33 43.07
C GLU A 142 -21.31 19.77 42.70
N PRO A 143 -21.82 20.30 41.59
CA PRO A 143 -22.09 21.72 41.47
C PRO A 143 -23.58 21.95 41.74
N SER A 144 -23.81 22.62 42.87
CA SER A 144 -25.06 23.25 43.26
C SER A 144 -25.63 24.14 42.15
N SER A 145 -26.90 23.91 41.82
CA SER A 145 -27.95 24.91 41.56
C SER A 145 -27.59 26.17 40.75
N SER A 146 -28.02 26.19 39.49
CA SER A 146 -29.03 27.14 38.98
C SER A 146 -28.95 27.15 37.46
N LEU A 147 -30.01 26.73 36.77
CA LEU A 147 -30.60 27.33 35.56
C LEU A 147 -31.66 26.36 35.01
N THR A 148 -32.79 26.94 34.66
CA THR A 148 -34.14 26.37 34.53
C THR A 148 -34.35 25.43 33.32
N PRO A 149 -35.35 24.53 33.38
CA PRO A 149 -35.71 23.64 32.28
C PRO A 149 -36.89 24.20 31.48
N ASP A 150 -36.69 24.54 30.21
CA ASP A 150 -37.82 24.74 29.27
C ASP A 150 -37.43 24.36 27.83
N GLY A 151 -38.13 23.35 27.30
CA GLY A 151 -38.57 23.35 25.90
C GLY A 151 -37.68 22.72 24.83
N TRP A 152 -37.44 21.39 24.88
CA TRP A 152 -37.07 20.64 23.67
C TRP A 152 -38.30 19.90 23.11
N ASN A 153 -38.80 20.37 21.96
CA ASN A 153 -39.97 19.84 21.26
C ASN A 153 -39.53 19.07 19.99
N PRO A 154 -39.78 17.76 19.87
CA PRO A 154 -39.30 16.94 18.75
C PRO A 154 -40.09 17.08 17.43
N ARG A 155 -40.90 18.14 17.25
CA ARG A 155 -41.73 18.33 16.04
C ARG A 155 -41.07 19.07 14.86
N ASN A 156 -39.82 19.53 14.97
CA ASN A 156 -39.14 20.30 13.91
C ASN A 156 -38.17 19.47 13.03
N LEU A 157 -38.46 18.17 12.82
CA LEU A 157 -37.67 17.32 11.93
C LEU A 157 -38.46 16.84 10.70
N VAL A 158 -39.30 17.71 10.13
CA VAL A 158 -39.85 17.51 8.79
C VAL A 158 -39.95 18.88 8.12
N GLU A 159 -38.88 19.30 7.46
CA GLU A 159 -38.93 20.13 6.24
C GLU A 159 -37.51 20.57 5.87
N ARG A 160 -36.99 19.98 4.79
CA ARG A 160 -36.15 20.59 3.74
C ARG A 160 -35.57 19.48 2.88
N VAL A 161 -36.44 18.80 2.14
CA VAL A 161 -36.03 18.11 0.91
C VAL A 161 -36.42 19.03 -0.24
N PRO A 162 -35.48 19.68 -0.94
CA PRO A 162 -35.80 20.43 -2.13
C PRO A 162 -36.15 19.46 -3.27
N VAL A 163 -37.39 19.53 -3.75
CA VAL A 163 -37.86 18.81 -4.94
C VAL A 163 -37.41 19.58 -6.19
N PRO A 164 -36.74 18.96 -7.18
CA PRO A 164 -36.40 19.63 -8.43
C PRO A 164 -37.66 19.83 -9.30
N ALA A 165 -37.90 21.08 -9.71
CA ALA A 165 -39.00 21.43 -10.61
C ALA A 165 -38.76 20.83 -12.02
N SER A 166 -39.65 19.92 -12.43
CA SER A 166 -39.81 19.50 -13.81
C SER A 166 -40.36 20.68 -14.64
N ARG A 167 -39.63 21.12 -15.66
CA ARG A 167 -40.13 22.07 -16.66
C ARG A 167 -40.10 21.40 -18.03
N ASN A 168 -41.25 20.86 -18.43
CA ASN A 168 -41.58 20.53 -19.82
C ASN A 168 -42.33 21.72 -20.43
N ARG A 169 -41.69 22.39 -21.39
CA ARG A 169 -42.32 22.93 -22.60
C ARG A 169 -41.23 23.27 -23.61
#